data_AF-A0A6A4KTP4-F1
#
_entry.id   AF-A0A6A4KTP4-F1
#
_cell.length_a   1.000
_cell.length_b   1.000
_cell.length_c   1.000
_cell.angle_alpha   90.00
_cell.angle_beta   90.00
_cell.angle_gamma   90.00
#
_symmetry.space_group_name_H-M   'P 1'
#
loop_
_entity.id
_entity.type
_entity.pdbx_description
1 polymer ?
#
loop_
_entity_poly.entity_id
_entity_poly.type
_entity_poly.pdbx_seq_one_letter_code
_entity_poly.pdbx_strand_id
1 'polypeptide(L)'
;MKRSVSGKILSEKEKEKEKEKEKKSAEKQSSKKNRLLVTVNVLGSTGPIRFVVDEGESVNKVVSIALKMYARERRLPVLGSDVSDFLLYPANNAGFDALSPTESIGPSGARNFVLCKIQKQPQMTEARSQMIARKGNGSSWKTWLNKSFSFKVLSH
;
A
#
# COMPACT_ATOMS: atom_id res chain seq x y z
N MET A 1 11.32 -22.53 71.26
CA MET A 1 12.27 -22.28 70.15
C MET A 1 11.91 -23.18 68.98
N LYS A 2 11.95 -22.65 67.75
CA LYS A 2 11.81 -23.28 66.41
C LYS A 2 10.54 -22.85 65.66
N ARG A 3 10.79 -22.48 64.40
CA ARG A 3 10.24 -21.34 63.67
C ARG A 3 9.28 -21.77 62.56
N SER A 4 8.33 -20.88 62.31
CA SER A 4 7.47 -20.74 61.12
C SER A 4 8.21 -20.94 59.79
N VAL A 5 7.65 -21.80 58.92
CA VAL A 5 7.83 -21.76 57.46
C VAL A 5 6.60 -22.36 56.77
N SER A 6 5.49 -21.62 56.67
CA SER A 6 4.38 -22.03 55.78
C SER A 6 3.64 -20.84 55.16
N GLY A 7 4.34 -19.74 54.93
CA GLY A 7 3.81 -18.51 54.32
C GLY A 7 4.42 -18.17 52.96
N LYS A 8 5.03 -19.11 52.24
CA LYS A 8 5.86 -18.80 51.05
C LYS A 8 5.44 -19.44 49.72
N ILE A 9 4.34 -20.19 49.66
CA ILE A 9 3.89 -20.81 48.40
C ILE A 9 2.65 -20.09 47.81
N LEU A 10 2.06 -19.16 48.55
CA LEU A 10 0.90 -18.37 48.13
C LEU A 10 1.28 -16.93 47.75
N SER A 11 2.38 -16.75 47.01
CA SER A 11 2.82 -15.41 46.57
C SER A 11 3.64 -15.38 45.27
N GLU A 12 3.80 -16.51 44.57
CA GLU A 12 4.45 -16.55 43.24
C GLU A 12 3.44 -16.65 42.09
N LYS A 13 2.20 -17.08 42.35
CA LYS A 13 1.17 -17.23 41.31
C LYS A 13 0.44 -15.92 40.95
N GLU A 14 0.74 -14.83 41.66
CA GLU A 14 0.20 -13.49 41.37
C GLU A 14 1.18 -12.60 40.59
N LYS A 15 2.47 -12.93 40.56
CA LYS A 15 3.50 -12.16 39.82
C LYS A 15 3.60 -12.47 38.32
N GLU A 16 2.98 -13.56 37.85
CA GLU A 16 2.93 -13.87 36.42
C GLU A 16 1.70 -13.30 35.71
N LYS A 17 0.66 -12.88 36.44
CA LYS A 17 -0.55 -12.26 35.85
C LYS A 17 -0.42 -10.77 35.56
N GLU A 18 0.64 -10.10 36.02
CA GLU A 18 0.90 -8.69 35.68
C GLU A 18 1.76 -8.53 34.41
N LYS A 19 2.49 -9.55 33.96
CA LYS A 19 3.38 -9.46 32.79
C LYS A 19 2.70 -9.63 31.42
N GLU A 20 1.42 -9.97 31.37
CA GLU A 20 0.64 -10.04 30.12
C GLU A 20 -0.33 -8.88 29.90
N LYS A 21 -0.46 -7.96 30.87
CA LYS A 21 -1.23 -6.71 30.70
C LYS A 21 -0.37 -5.51 30.29
N GLU A 22 0.92 -5.74 30.03
CA GLU A 22 1.88 -4.70 29.63
C GLU A 22 2.36 -4.90 28.17
N LYS A 23 1.42 -5.19 27.25
CA LYS A 23 1.59 -4.99 25.80
C LYS A 23 0.40 -4.26 25.16
N LYS A 24 -0.27 -3.42 25.94
CA LYS A 24 -1.35 -2.50 25.48
C LYS A 24 -1.08 -1.03 25.84
N SER A 25 0.16 -0.70 26.21
CA SER A 25 0.58 0.60 26.73
C SER A 25 1.79 1.20 26.01
N ALA A 26 1.97 0.89 24.73
CA ALA A 26 2.75 1.72 23.79
C ALA A 26 1.81 1.91 22.59
N GLU A 27 1.01 2.96 22.49
CA GLU A 27 1.46 4.32 22.19
C GLU A 27 0.25 5.24 22.42
N LYS A 28 0.03 5.67 23.67
CA LYS A 28 -0.87 6.81 23.98
C LYS A 28 -0.05 8.04 24.37
N GLN A 29 1.11 8.21 23.74
CA GLN A 29 1.68 9.55 23.66
C GLN A 29 0.87 10.28 22.62
N SER A 30 0.09 11.26 23.07
CA SER A 30 -0.55 12.26 22.24
C SER A 30 0.52 13.19 21.63
N SER A 31 1.50 12.60 20.93
CA SER A 31 2.21 13.31 19.89
C SER A 31 1.13 13.81 18.94
N LYS A 32 1.16 15.09 18.63
CA LYS A 32 0.20 15.75 17.75
C LYS A 32 0.21 15.00 16.40
N LYS A 33 -0.71 14.04 16.21
CA LYS A 33 -0.78 13.23 14.99
C LYS A 33 -1.30 14.12 13.89
N ASN A 34 -0.38 14.68 13.12
CA ASN A 34 -0.74 15.45 11.95
C ASN A 34 -1.38 14.51 10.95
N ARG A 35 -2.62 14.84 10.56
CA ARG A 35 -3.41 14.07 9.61
C ARG A 35 -3.35 14.75 8.27
N LEU A 36 -3.10 13.97 7.23
CA LEU A 36 -3.18 14.44 5.86
C LEU A 36 -4.35 13.77 5.12
N LEU A 37 -5.01 14.57 4.28
CA LEU A 37 -5.95 14.05 3.29
C LEU A 37 -5.15 13.62 2.06
N VAL A 38 -5.21 12.33 1.76
CA VAL A 38 -4.54 11.71 0.60
C VAL A 38 -5.56 11.48 -0.50
N THR A 39 -5.15 11.77 -1.73
CA THR A 39 -5.85 11.41 -2.96
C THR A 39 -5.00 10.39 -3.72
N VAL A 40 -5.52 9.19 -3.94
CA VAL A 40 -4.85 8.12 -4.68
C VAL A 40 -5.58 7.87 -6.00
N ASN A 41 -4.90 8.13 -7.11
CA ASN A 41 -5.34 7.78 -8.46
C ASN A 41 -4.84 6.37 -8.78
N VAL A 42 -5.73 5.40 -8.88
CA VAL A 42 -5.32 4.06 -9.32
C VAL A 42 -5.27 3.99 -10.84
N LEU A 43 -4.15 3.53 -11.39
CA LEU A 43 -3.97 3.41 -12.83
C LEU A 43 -5.06 2.49 -13.44
N GLY A 44 -5.77 3.00 -14.45
CA GLY A 44 -6.87 2.29 -15.13
C GLY A 44 -8.23 2.35 -14.43
N SER A 45 -8.34 3.05 -13.29
CA SER A 45 -9.60 3.25 -12.56
C SER A 45 -10.40 4.45 -13.08
N THR A 46 -11.69 4.49 -12.77
CA THR A 46 -12.66 5.57 -13.09
C THR A 46 -12.52 6.84 -12.23
N GLY A 47 -11.35 7.08 -11.61
CA GLY A 47 -11.11 8.25 -10.76
C GLY A 47 -10.35 7.97 -9.44
N PRO A 48 -10.11 9.01 -8.63
CA PRO A 48 -9.38 8.91 -7.37
C PRO A 48 -10.17 8.25 -6.25
N ILE A 49 -9.43 7.77 -5.26
CA ILE A 49 -9.92 7.43 -3.91
C ILE A 49 -9.33 8.44 -2.93
N ARG A 50 -10.13 8.93 -2.00
CA ARG A 50 -9.72 9.95 -1.03
C ARG A 50 -9.95 9.47 0.39
N PHE A 51 -8.93 9.58 1.24
CA PHE A 51 -9.02 9.18 2.64
C PHE A 51 -7.96 9.91 3.48
N VAL A 52 -8.19 9.94 4.80
CA VAL A 52 -7.30 10.60 5.75
C VAL A 52 -6.36 9.55 6.35
N VAL A 53 -5.08 9.89 6.45
CA VAL A 53 -4.04 9.09 7.14
C VAL A 53 -3.19 10.00 8.02
N ASP A 54 -2.52 9.42 9.01
CA ASP A 54 -1.53 10.16 9.79
C ASP A 54 -0.22 10.31 8.97
N GLU A 55 0.49 11.43 9.11
CA GLU A 55 1.73 11.73 8.38
C GLU A 55 2.85 10.71 8.64
N GLY A 56 2.84 10.08 9.82
CA GLY A 56 3.80 9.06 10.22
C GLY A 56 3.50 7.65 9.68
N GLU A 57 2.39 7.46 8.96
CA GLU A 57 2.03 6.14 8.44
C GLU A 57 2.94 5.72 7.28
N SER A 58 3.27 4.42 7.26
CA SER A 58 4.08 3.82 6.19
C SER A 58 3.32 3.76 4.86
N VAL A 59 4.05 3.85 3.75
CA VAL A 59 3.49 3.70 2.39
C VAL A 59 2.72 2.38 2.24
N ASN A 60 3.25 1.27 2.75
CA ASN A 60 2.56 -0.02 2.77
C ASN A 60 1.17 0.06 3.41
N LYS A 61 1.06 0.79 4.53
CA LYS A 61 -0.22 0.99 5.20
C LYS A 61 -1.18 1.79 4.32
N VAL A 62 -0.70 2.89 3.73
CA VAL A 62 -1.49 3.75 2.83
C VAL A 62 -2.03 2.94 1.64
N VAL A 63 -1.17 2.14 1.01
CA VAL A 63 -1.57 1.26 -0.10
C VAL A 63 -2.62 0.23 0.36
N SER A 64 -2.42 -0.40 1.51
CA SER A 64 -3.39 -1.37 2.05
C SER A 64 -4.77 -0.75 2.29
N ILE A 65 -4.82 0.50 2.76
CA ILE A 65 -6.06 1.25 2.97
C ILE A 65 -6.69 1.57 1.61
N ALA A 66 -5.89 2.05 0.65
CA ALA A 66 -6.36 2.36 -0.70
C ALA A 66 -6.99 1.13 -1.38
N LEU A 67 -6.35 -0.05 -1.31
CA LEU A 67 -6.88 -1.29 -1.89
C LEU A 67 -8.20 -1.73 -1.23
N LYS A 68 -8.30 -1.62 0.10
CA LYS A 68 -9.54 -1.93 0.83
C LYS A 68 -10.68 -1.00 0.42
N MET A 69 -10.41 0.30 0.33
CA MET A 69 -11.40 1.29 -0.09
C MET A 69 -11.82 1.06 -1.55
N TYR A 70 -10.86 0.75 -2.42
CA TYR A 70 -11.09 0.42 -3.82
C TYR A 70 -12.03 -0.77 -4.00
N ALA A 71 -11.77 -1.85 -3.27
CA ALA A 71 -12.60 -3.05 -3.28
C ALA A 71 -14.00 -2.78 -2.68
N ARG A 72 -14.08 -1.96 -1.63
CA ARG A 72 -15.35 -1.57 -1.01
C ARG A 72 -16.24 -0.76 -1.96
N GLU A 73 -15.63 0.08 -2.79
CA GLU A 73 -16.30 0.82 -3.87
C GLU A 73 -16.64 -0.06 -5.08
N ARG A 74 -16.23 -1.34 -5.10
CA ARG A 74 -16.42 -2.30 -6.22
C ARG A 74 -15.93 -1.76 -7.56
N ARG A 75 -14.80 -1.06 -7.53
CA ARG A 75 -14.22 -0.45 -8.73
C ARG A 75 -13.57 -1.48 -9.64
N LEU A 76 -13.39 -1.09 -10.89
CA LEU A 76 -12.68 -1.84 -11.91
C LEU A 76 -11.47 -1.05 -12.42
N PRO A 77 -10.34 -1.72 -12.73
CA PRO A 77 -10.12 -3.18 -12.72
C PRO A 77 -10.02 -3.78 -11.31
N VAL A 78 -10.28 -5.09 -11.15
CA VAL A 78 -10.15 -5.76 -9.84
C VAL A 78 -8.68 -5.80 -9.41
N LEU A 79 -8.38 -5.08 -8.33
CA LEU A 79 -7.07 -5.00 -7.69
C LEU A 79 -7.07 -5.98 -6.52
N GLY A 80 -6.14 -6.94 -6.51
CA GLY A 80 -6.01 -7.88 -5.40
C GLY A 80 -5.65 -7.19 -4.08
N SER A 81 -5.40 -7.97 -3.04
CA SER A 81 -5.10 -7.47 -1.69
C SER A 81 -3.61 -7.42 -1.34
N ASP A 82 -2.73 -7.99 -2.18
CA ASP A 82 -1.31 -8.04 -1.92
C ASP A 82 -0.68 -6.67 -2.18
N VAL A 83 -0.13 -6.05 -1.13
CA VAL A 83 0.48 -4.73 -1.17
C VAL A 83 1.79 -4.72 -1.96
N SER A 84 2.51 -5.85 -1.98
CA SER A 84 3.81 -5.97 -2.65
C SER A 84 3.72 -5.90 -4.17
N ASP A 85 2.52 -6.13 -4.72
CA ASP A 85 2.22 -6.02 -6.14
C ASP A 85 2.03 -4.56 -6.59
N PHE A 86 2.19 -3.56 -5.71
CA PHE A 86 1.88 -2.18 -6.03
C PHE A 86 3.03 -1.22 -5.69
N LEU A 87 3.13 -0.17 -6.51
CA LEU A 87 4.03 0.97 -6.32
C LEU A 87 3.22 2.26 -6.21
N LEU A 88 3.62 3.12 -5.29
CA LEU A 88 2.98 4.41 -5.04
C LEU A 88 3.90 5.55 -5.51
N TYR A 89 3.41 6.37 -6.43
CA TYR A 89 4.16 7.50 -7.00
C TYR A 89 3.54 8.83 -6.58
N PRO A 90 4.33 9.85 -6.21
CA PRO A 90 3.83 11.22 -6.05
C PRO A 90 3.37 11.78 -7.40
N ALA A 91 2.15 12.34 -7.48
CA ALA A 91 1.59 12.83 -8.74
C ALA A 91 2.15 14.20 -9.20
N ASN A 92 2.59 15.03 -8.26
CA ASN A 92 2.98 16.43 -8.53
C ASN A 92 4.46 16.60 -8.90
N ASN A 93 5.28 15.56 -8.78
CA ASN A 93 6.72 15.68 -9.00
C ASN A 93 7.11 14.86 -10.23
N ALA A 94 7.25 15.55 -11.37
CA ALA A 94 7.80 15.00 -12.60
C ALA A 94 9.29 14.66 -12.41
N GLY A 95 9.57 13.52 -11.76
CA GLY A 95 10.93 13.05 -11.49
C GLY A 95 11.12 12.30 -10.17
N PHE A 96 10.10 12.17 -9.32
CA PHE A 96 10.23 11.33 -8.12
C PHE A 96 9.98 9.86 -8.44
N ASP A 97 10.86 9.01 -7.93
CA ASP A 97 10.75 7.56 -8.00
C ASP A 97 9.58 7.05 -7.14
N ALA A 98 9.27 5.76 -7.25
CA ALA A 98 8.31 5.12 -6.37
C ALA A 98 8.71 5.31 -4.90
N LEU A 99 7.75 5.64 -4.05
CA LEU A 99 7.99 5.72 -2.62
C LEU A 99 8.35 4.36 -2.07
N SER A 100 9.30 4.31 -1.14
CA SER A 100 9.71 3.04 -0.57
C SER A 100 8.59 2.49 0.36
N PRO A 101 8.33 1.17 0.37
CA PRO A 101 7.23 0.58 1.14
C PRO A 101 7.23 0.87 2.65
N THR A 102 8.43 1.09 3.21
CA THR A 102 8.68 1.31 4.65
C THR A 102 8.75 2.78 5.03
N GLU A 103 8.87 3.68 4.06
CA GLU A 103 8.95 5.12 4.31
C GLU A 103 7.59 5.68 4.75
N SER A 104 7.64 6.76 5.53
CA SER A 104 6.45 7.48 5.95
C SER A 104 5.94 8.38 4.84
N ILE A 105 4.63 8.56 4.77
CA ILE A 105 4.01 9.33 3.69
C ILE A 105 4.24 10.85 3.82
N GLY A 106 4.39 11.35 5.06
CA GLY A 106 4.50 12.76 5.39
C GLY A 106 5.71 13.49 4.77
N PRO A 107 6.95 12.98 4.88
CA PRO A 107 8.16 13.64 4.36
C PRO A 107 8.12 13.93 2.86
N SER A 108 7.37 13.14 2.08
CA SER A 108 7.21 13.38 0.64
C SER A 108 6.56 14.74 0.32
N GLY A 109 5.84 15.34 1.26
CA GLY A 109 5.04 16.56 1.06
C GLY A 109 3.88 16.40 0.07
N ALA A 110 3.76 15.23 -0.56
CA ALA A 110 2.76 14.96 -1.57
C ALA A 110 1.42 14.62 -0.91
N ARG A 111 0.34 15.03 -1.57
CA ARG A 111 -1.04 14.70 -1.18
C ARG A 111 -1.80 13.95 -2.25
N ASN A 112 -1.30 14.01 -3.48
CA ASN A 112 -1.85 13.32 -4.64
C ASN A 112 -0.84 12.26 -5.07
N PHE A 113 -1.30 11.03 -5.20
CA PHE A 113 -0.46 9.88 -5.55
C PHE A 113 -1.10 9.10 -6.69
N VAL A 114 -0.27 8.35 -7.41
CA VAL A 114 -0.69 7.37 -8.41
C VAL A 114 -0.30 5.98 -7.91
N LEU A 115 -1.26 5.08 -7.86
CA LEU A 115 -1.05 3.68 -7.49
C LEU A 115 -0.98 2.82 -8.75
N CYS A 116 0.14 2.15 -8.94
CA CYS A 116 0.41 1.30 -10.09
C CYS A 116 0.55 -0.15 -9.65
N LYS A 117 -0.13 -1.08 -10.35
CA LYS A 117 0.10 -2.51 -10.16
C LYS A 117 1.32 -2.95 -10.97
N ILE A 118 2.30 -3.56 -10.30
CA ILE A 118 3.44 -4.21 -10.93
C ILE A 118 2.92 -5.42 -11.70
N GLN A 119 3.20 -5.47 -13.00
CA GLN A 119 2.98 -6.69 -13.77
C GLN A 119 4.17 -7.62 -13.55
N LYS A 120 4.01 -8.64 -12.72
CA LYS A 120 4.88 -9.82 -12.76
C LYS A 120 4.64 -10.44 -14.14
N GLN A 121 5.58 -10.28 -15.08
CA GLN A 121 5.46 -10.93 -16.39
C GLN A 121 5.19 -12.42 -16.13
N PRO A 122 4.11 -13.01 -16.67
CA PRO A 122 4.02 -14.46 -16.71
C PRO A 122 5.23 -14.90 -17.54
N GLN A 123 6.13 -15.66 -16.91
CA GLN A 123 7.17 -16.37 -17.63
C GLN A 123 6.43 -17.20 -18.68
N MET A 124 6.47 -16.76 -19.94
CA MET A 124 5.80 -17.50 -21.01
C MET A 124 6.49 -18.84 -21.10
N THR A 125 5.79 -19.91 -20.70
CA THR A 125 6.15 -21.26 -21.09
C THR A 125 6.27 -21.28 -22.62
N GLU A 126 7.37 -21.85 -23.05
CA GLU A 126 8.09 -21.85 -24.33
C GLU A 126 7.30 -22.17 -25.63
N ALA A 127 5.96 -22.11 -25.65
CA ALA A 127 5.17 -22.51 -26.81
C ALA A 127 4.88 -21.38 -27.83
N ARG A 128 5.31 -20.13 -27.57
CA ARG A 128 5.03 -18.98 -28.47
C ARG A 128 6.28 -18.22 -28.94
N SER A 129 7.47 -18.80 -28.83
CA SER A 129 8.71 -18.15 -29.28
C SER A 129 8.93 -18.21 -30.80
N GLN A 130 8.21 -19.07 -31.54
CA GLN A 130 8.55 -19.33 -32.95
C GLN A 130 7.98 -18.32 -33.97
N MET A 131 7.07 -17.40 -33.60
CA MET A 131 6.49 -16.46 -34.57
C MET A 131 6.87 -14.98 -34.36
N ILE A 132 7.58 -14.63 -33.28
CA ILE A 132 7.90 -13.22 -32.95
C ILE A 132 9.42 -12.92 -33.06
N ALA A 133 10.24 -13.90 -33.47
CA ALA A 133 11.69 -13.73 -33.63
C ALA A 133 12.12 -12.86 -34.83
N ARG A 134 11.21 -12.08 -35.42
CA ARG A 134 11.54 -11.07 -36.42
C ARG A 134 10.73 -9.82 -36.15
N LYS A 135 11.29 -8.91 -35.33
CA LYS A 135 11.44 -7.47 -35.63
C LYS A 135 11.38 -6.60 -34.37
N GLY A 136 12.51 -5.93 -34.09
CA GLY A 136 12.52 -4.59 -33.48
C GLY A 136 12.53 -4.55 -31.96
N ASN A 137 13.74 -4.47 -31.41
CA ASN A 137 14.01 -4.06 -30.04
C ASN A 137 13.50 -2.62 -29.82
N GLY A 138 12.59 -2.39 -28.85
CA GLY A 138 12.29 -1.05 -28.33
C GLY A 138 10.81 -0.65 -28.28
N SER A 139 10.34 -0.32 -27.07
CA SER A 139 9.16 0.53 -26.79
C SER A 139 7.76 -0.08 -26.97
N SER A 140 7.41 -1.09 -26.15
CA SER A 140 6.05 -1.69 -26.07
C SER A 140 5.06 -0.99 -25.11
N TRP A 141 5.38 0.22 -24.65
CA TRP A 141 4.51 1.00 -23.74
C TRP A 141 3.95 2.27 -24.41
N LYS A 142 4.63 2.80 -25.44
CA LYS A 142 4.15 3.96 -26.22
C LYS A 142 3.03 3.61 -27.21
N THR A 143 2.95 2.36 -27.67
CA THR A 143 1.96 1.91 -28.66
C THR A 143 0.60 1.54 -28.08
N TRP A 144 0.52 1.16 -26.80
CA TRP A 144 -0.78 0.91 -26.15
C TRP A 144 -1.52 2.23 -25.88
N LEU A 145 -0.84 3.29 -25.44
CA LEU A 145 -1.51 4.54 -25.06
C LEU A 145 -2.21 5.28 -26.22
N ASN A 146 -1.80 5.07 -27.47
CA ASN A 146 -2.47 5.69 -28.62
C ASN A 146 -3.80 4.99 -28.99
N LYS A 147 -3.94 3.69 -28.69
CA LYS A 147 -5.09 2.88 -29.12
C LYS A 147 -6.37 3.14 -28.30
N SER A 148 -6.25 3.71 -27.11
CA SER A 148 -7.39 3.89 -26.18
C SER A 148 -7.97 5.31 -26.15
N PHE A 149 -7.44 6.26 -26.94
CA PHE A 149 -7.87 7.67 -26.96
C PHE A 149 -8.38 8.15 -28.33
N SER A 150 -8.77 7.26 -29.23
CA SER A 150 -9.61 7.66 -30.38
C SER A 150 -11.08 7.73 -29.94
N PHE A 151 -11.38 8.70 -29.07
CA PHE A 151 -12.75 9.17 -28.87
C PHE A 151 -13.16 9.81 -30.21
N LYS A 152 -13.79 9.01 -31.09
CA LYS A 152 -14.51 9.57 -32.23
C LYS A 152 -15.66 10.39 -31.65
N VAL A 153 -15.42 11.68 -31.45
CA VAL A 153 -16.48 12.65 -31.30
C VAL A 153 -17.18 12.70 -32.66
N LEU A 154 -18.27 11.96 -32.78
CA LEU A 154 -19.21 12.13 -33.88
C LEU A 154 -19.98 13.41 -33.58
N SER A 155 -19.52 14.52 -34.14
CA SER A 155 -20.34 15.72 -34.33
C SER A 155 -21.25 15.44 -35.52
N HIS A 156 -22.56 15.42 -35.29
CA HIS A 156 -23.57 15.59 -36.33
C HIS A 156 -24.03 17.05 -36.31
#